data_AF-A0A7X8VC80-F1
#
_entry.id   AF-A0A7X8VC80-F1
#
_cell.length_a   1.000
_cell.length_b   1.000
_cell.length_c   1.000
_cell.angle_alpha   90.00
_cell.angle_beta   90.00
_cell.angle_gamma   90.00
#
_symmetry.space_group_name_H-M   'P 1'
#
loop_
_entity.id
_entity.type
_entity.pdbx_description
1 polymer ?
#
loop_
_entity_poly.entity_id
_entity_poly.type
_entity_poly.pdbx_seq_one_letter_code
_entity_poly.pdbx_strand_id
1 'polypeptide(L)'
;MRAQIQSFGRFLSGMVMPNIGAFIAWGLITAFFIPTGWTPNEHLGALVGPMITYLLPLLIGYTGGKMIHGTRGGVVGAIATMGVVVGADIPMFLGAMLIGPLGGYVIKKFDDAMRDKIPAGFEMLVNNFSAGIIGMFITLLA
;
A
#
# COMPACT_ATOMS: atom_id res chain seq x y z
N MET A 1 -25.59 11.23 6.85
CA MET A 1 -24.25 11.44 7.43
C MET A 1 -23.72 10.21 8.16
N ARG A 2 -24.42 9.67 9.18
CA ARG A 2 -23.98 8.48 9.94
C ARG A 2 -23.63 7.26 9.07
N ALA A 3 -24.46 6.94 8.08
CA ALA A 3 -24.23 5.82 7.16
C ALA A 3 -22.96 5.97 6.30
N GLN A 4 -22.62 7.19 5.87
CA GLN A 4 -21.41 7.44 5.06
C GLN A 4 -20.13 7.39 5.90
N ILE A 5 -20.18 7.87 7.13
CA ILE A 5 -19.07 7.74 8.09
C ILE A 5 -18.84 6.25 8.40
N GLN A 6 -19.90 5.47 8.58
CA GLN A 6 -19.80 4.03 8.79
C GLN A 6 -19.24 3.29 7.57
N SER A 7 -19.66 3.63 6.35
CA SER A 7 -19.11 3.02 5.14
C SER A 7 -17.63 3.37 4.94
N PHE A 8 -17.23 4.61 5.23
CA PHE A 8 -15.84 5.03 5.15
C PHE A 8 -14.98 4.32 6.20
N GLY A 9 -15.46 4.23 7.45
CA GLY A 9 -14.79 3.45 8.49
C GLY A 9 -14.63 1.97 8.11
N ARG A 10 -15.69 1.35 7.56
CA ARG A 10 -15.63 -0.04 7.08
C ARG A 10 -14.62 -0.21 5.95
N PHE A 11 -14.50 0.76 5.04
CA PHE A 11 -13.51 0.76 3.98
C PHE A 11 -12.09 0.81 4.55
N LEU A 12 -11.79 1.75 5.45
CA LEU A 12 -10.49 1.88 6.10
C LEU A 12 -10.12 0.62 6.89
N SER A 13 -11.05 0.05 7.67
CA SER A 13 -10.83 -1.22 8.35
C SER A 13 -10.56 -2.36 7.37
N GLY A 14 -11.22 -2.35 6.20
CA GLY A 14 -10.99 -3.30 5.11
C GLY A 14 -9.58 -3.26 4.53
N MET A 15 -8.87 -2.14 4.68
CA MET A 15 -7.47 -2.02 4.26
C MET A 15 -6.49 -2.64 5.26
N VAL A 16 -6.83 -2.62 6.56
CA VAL A 16 -5.95 -3.10 7.64
C VAL A 16 -6.18 -4.58 7.95
N MET A 17 -7.44 -5.02 8.01
CA MET A 17 -7.81 -6.37 8.47
C MET A 17 -7.11 -7.50 7.71
N PRO A 18 -7.02 -7.49 6.35
CA PRO A 18 -6.31 -8.54 5.61
C PRO A 18 -4.81 -8.62 5.94
N ASN A 19 -4.26 -7.54 6.50
CA ASN A 19 -2.84 -7.41 6.81
C ASN A 19 -2.51 -7.68 8.29
N ILE A 20 -3.48 -8.07 9.12
CA ILE A 20 -3.29 -8.33 10.57
C ILE A 20 -2.13 -9.31 10.82
N GLY A 21 -1.93 -10.31 9.97
CA GLY A 21 -0.80 -11.24 10.09
C GLY A 21 0.56 -10.55 10.08
N ALA A 22 0.73 -9.49 9.30
CA ALA A 22 1.98 -8.70 9.26
C ALA A 22 2.17 -7.88 10.54
N PHE A 23 1.09 -7.33 11.10
CA PHE A 23 1.12 -6.63 12.40
C PHE A 23 1.48 -7.59 13.54
N ILE A 24 0.94 -8.80 13.52
CA ILE A 24 1.27 -9.85 14.51
C ILE A 24 2.75 -10.23 14.39
N ALA A 25 3.25 -10.48 13.17
CA ALA A 25 4.65 -10.80 12.95
C ALA A 25 5.59 -9.69 13.46
N TRP A 26 5.28 -8.43 13.14
CA TRP A 26 6.00 -7.27 13.67
C TRP A 26 5.97 -7.21 15.20
N GLY A 27 4.80 -7.42 15.81
CA GLY A 27 4.61 -7.42 17.25
C GLY A 27 5.40 -8.53 17.95
N LEU A 28 5.45 -9.73 17.38
CA LEU A 28 6.25 -10.85 17.89
C LEU A 28 7.75 -10.55 17.78
N ILE A 29 8.23 -10.07 16.64
CA ILE A 29 9.64 -9.69 16.47
C ILE A 29 10.02 -8.61 17.50
N THR A 30 9.13 -7.64 17.71
CA THR A 30 9.30 -6.58 18.70
C THR A 30 9.37 -7.15 20.12
N ALA A 31 8.44 -8.02 20.49
CA ALA A 31 8.38 -8.62 21.83
C ALA A 31 9.60 -9.50 22.14
N PHE A 32 10.18 -10.17 21.15
CA PHE A 32 11.33 -11.06 21.35
C PHE A 32 12.67 -10.32 21.29
N PHE A 33 12.93 -9.53 20.24
CA PHE A 33 14.30 -9.23 19.84
C PHE A 33 14.78 -7.80 20.11
N ILE A 34 13.90 -6.87 20.51
CA ILE A 34 14.34 -5.53 20.93
C ILE A 34 15.14 -5.59 22.24
N PRO A 35 15.85 -4.51 22.63
CA PRO A 35 16.65 -4.51 23.86
C PRO A 35 15.87 -4.87 25.14
N THR A 36 14.58 -4.51 25.19
CA THR A 36 13.66 -4.83 26.30
C THR A 36 12.80 -6.07 26.06
N GLY A 37 13.10 -6.85 25.03
CA GLY A 37 12.35 -8.05 24.65
C GLY A 37 12.73 -9.29 25.48
N TRP A 38 12.02 -10.39 25.25
CA TRP A 38 12.25 -11.65 25.97
C TRP A 38 13.59 -12.33 25.63
N THR A 39 14.06 -12.21 24.39
CA THR A 39 15.33 -12.77 23.91
C THR A 39 16.05 -11.74 23.01
N PRO A 40 16.61 -10.66 23.58
CA PRO A 40 17.15 -9.54 22.81
C PRO A 40 18.21 -9.97 21.79
N ASN A 41 18.12 -9.44 20.58
CA ASN A 41 19.09 -9.69 19.50
C ASN A 41 19.13 -8.48 18.57
N GLU A 42 20.25 -7.76 18.54
CA GLU A 42 20.38 -6.53 17.75
C GLU A 42 20.12 -6.75 16.25
N HIS A 43 20.61 -7.86 15.70
CA HIS A 43 20.47 -8.17 14.27
C HIS A 43 19.01 -8.46 13.89
N LEU A 44 18.28 -9.20 14.71
CA LEU A 44 16.86 -9.50 14.47
C LEU A 44 15.96 -8.31 14.84
N GLY A 45 16.30 -7.57 15.89
CA GLY A 45 15.60 -6.36 16.32
C GLY A 45 15.65 -5.25 15.27
N ALA A 46 16.70 -5.20 14.44
CA ALA A 46 16.81 -4.27 13.31
C ALA A 46 15.66 -4.41 12.28
N LEU A 47 14.91 -5.52 12.27
CA LEU A 47 13.73 -5.69 11.42
C LEU A 47 12.54 -4.82 11.84
N VAL A 48 12.43 -4.46 13.13
CA VAL A 48 11.26 -3.76 13.68
C VAL A 48 11.03 -2.41 13.00
N GLY A 49 12.10 -1.64 12.77
CA GLY A 49 12.05 -0.32 12.13
C GLY A 49 11.55 -0.38 10.69
N PRO A 50 12.22 -1.12 9.78
CA PRO A 50 11.77 -1.24 8.40
C PRO A 50 10.35 -1.83 8.24
N MET A 51 9.95 -2.73 9.14
CA MET A 51 8.60 -3.29 9.10
C MET A 51 7.53 -2.23 9.38
N ILE A 52 7.71 -1.40 10.43
CA ILE A 52 6.72 -0.37 10.75
C ILE A 52 6.75 0.81 9.78
N THR A 53 7.92 1.19 9.29
CA THR A 53 8.06 2.35 8.39
C THR A 53 7.71 2.04 6.94
N TYR A 54 8.03 0.84 6.44
CA TYR A 54 7.81 0.49 5.03
C TYR A 54 6.77 -0.61 4.85
N LEU A 55 6.99 -1.79 5.43
CA LEU A 55 6.18 -2.97 5.14
C LEU A 55 4.70 -2.76 5.45
N LEU A 56 4.37 -2.31 6.67
CA LEU A 56 2.98 -2.19 7.10
C LEU A 56 2.23 -1.09 6.34
N PRO A 57 2.78 0.13 6.13
CA PRO A 57 2.16 1.11 5.25
C PRO A 57 1.97 0.60 3.82
N LEU A 58 2.99 0.00 3.20
CA LEU A 58 2.91 -0.51 1.82
C LEU A 58 1.81 -1.57 1.66
N LEU A 59 1.66 -2.48 2.62
CA LEU A 59 0.59 -3.48 2.61
C LEU A 59 -0.80 -2.86 2.71
N ILE A 60 -0.96 -1.82 3.54
CA ILE A 60 -2.21 -1.06 3.63
C ILE A 60 -2.52 -0.36 2.31
N GLY A 61 -1.52 0.33 1.74
CA GLY A 61 -1.63 1.00 0.45
C GLY A 61 -1.98 0.06 -0.69
N TYR A 62 -1.32 -1.10 -0.74
CA TYR A 62 -1.60 -2.17 -1.67
C TYR A 62 -3.05 -2.68 -1.53
N THR A 63 -3.49 -2.98 -0.31
CA THR A 63 -4.87 -3.46 -0.09
C THR A 63 -5.89 -2.38 -0.48
N GLY A 64 -5.63 -1.11 -0.16
CA GLY A 64 -6.47 0.01 -0.58
C GLY A 64 -6.61 0.13 -2.09
N GLY A 65 -5.48 0.13 -2.81
CA GLY A 65 -5.48 0.14 -4.26
C GLY A 65 -6.17 -1.10 -4.86
N LYS A 66 -5.97 -2.26 -4.23
CA LYS A 66 -6.57 -3.52 -4.66
C LYS A 66 -8.09 -3.54 -4.53
N MET A 67 -8.63 -2.92 -3.48
CA MET A 67 -10.07 -2.75 -3.29
C MET A 67 -10.71 -1.90 -4.39
N ILE A 68 -9.94 -1.05 -5.08
CA ILE A 68 -10.44 -0.19 -6.17
C ILE A 68 -10.31 -0.86 -7.54
N HIS A 69 -9.17 -1.48 -7.84
CA HIS A 69 -8.85 -2.00 -9.19
C HIS A 69 -8.01 -3.28 -9.20
N GLY A 70 -8.32 -4.21 -8.30
CA GLY A 70 -7.68 -5.53 -8.26
C GLY A 70 -6.16 -5.47 -8.12
N THR A 71 -5.44 -6.48 -8.60
CA THR A 71 -3.99 -6.57 -8.42
C THR A 71 -3.25 -5.34 -8.99
N ARG A 72 -3.66 -4.82 -10.15
CA ARG A 72 -3.02 -3.64 -10.76
C ARG A 72 -3.20 -2.40 -9.89
N GLY A 73 -4.41 -2.17 -9.39
CA GLY A 73 -4.67 -1.12 -8.41
C GLY A 73 -3.82 -1.26 -7.17
N GLY A 74 -3.63 -2.50 -6.68
CA GLY A 74 -2.77 -2.76 -5.53
C GLY A 74 -1.30 -2.40 -5.78
N VAL A 75 -0.74 -2.83 -6.91
CA VAL A 75 0.66 -2.51 -7.27
C VAL A 75 0.88 -0.99 -7.33
N VAL A 76 0.00 -0.26 -8.03
CA VAL A 76 0.10 1.21 -8.12
C VAL A 76 -0.14 1.86 -6.75
N GLY A 77 -1.06 1.33 -5.94
CA GLY A 77 -1.30 1.81 -4.58
C GLY A 77 -0.08 1.63 -3.66
N ALA A 78 0.66 0.53 -3.79
CA ALA A 78 1.92 0.32 -3.06
C ALA A 78 3.00 1.30 -3.53
N ILE A 79 3.16 1.49 -4.85
CA ILE A 79 4.12 2.44 -5.43
C ILE A 79 3.83 3.87 -4.93
N ALA A 80 2.58 4.29 -4.99
CA ALA A 80 2.13 5.59 -4.48
C ALA A 80 2.40 5.75 -2.97
N THR A 81 2.19 4.68 -2.20
CA THR A 81 2.46 4.66 -0.77
C THR A 81 3.95 4.81 -0.46
N MET A 82 4.84 4.33 -1.33
CA MET A 82 6.27 4.54 -1.15
C MET A 82 6.66 6.02 -1.24
N GLY A 83 5.97 6.81 -2.09
CA GLY A 83 6.20 8.26 -2.22
C GLY A 83 5.98 8.98 -0.89
N VAL A 84 4.80 8.80 -0.29
CA VAL A 84 4.48 9.43 0.99
C VAL A 84 5.38 8.95 2.14
N VAL A 85 5.83 7.69 2.12
CA VAL A 85 6.73 7.15 3.16
C VAL A 85 8.09 7.83 3.10
N VAL A 86 8.64 8.09 1.91
CA VAL A 86 9.93 8.78 1.76
C VAL A 86 9.83 10.26 2.13
N GLY A 87 8.63 10.85 2.03
CA GLY A 87 8.38 12.25 2.40
C GLY A 87 8.17 12.51 3.90
N ALA A 88 8.20 11.49 4.76
CA ALA A 88 7.88 11.64 6.18
C ALA A 88 8.80 10.83 7.12
N ASP A 89 9.15 11.41 8.26
CA ASP A 89 9.96 10.75 9.30
C ASP A 89 9.14 9.82 10.22
N ILE A 90 7.83 9.71 10.00
CA ILE A 90 6.90 8.92 10.81
C ILE A 90 6.25 7.81 9.97
N PRO A 91 5.85 6.67 10.57
CA PRO A 91 5.10 5.63 9.85
C PRO A 91 3.81 6.14 9.20
N MET A 92 3.74 6.08 7.86
CA MET A 92 2.67 6.69 7.06
C MET A 92 1.43 5.82 6.90
N PHE A 93 0.83 5.35 8.00
CA PHE A 93 -0.39 4.55 7.95
C PHE A 93 -1.58 5.30 7.32
N LEU A 94 -1.85 6.52 7.80
CA LEU A 94 -2.93 7.36 7.25
C LEU A 94 -2.62 7.81 5.83
N GLY A 95 -1.35 8.12 5.53
CA GLY A 95 -0.90 8.43 4.18
C GLY A 95 -1.20 7.28 3.21
N ALA A 96 -0.82 6.06 3.57
CA ALA A 96 -1.11 4.84 2.82
C ALA A 96 -2.63 4.62 2.63
N MET A 97 -3.43 4.90 3.68
CA MET A 97 -4.88 4.78 3.63
C MET A 97 -5.54 5.71 2.62
N LEU A 98 -4.95 6.87 2.37
CA LEU A 98 -5.46 7.85 1.40
C LEU A 98 -4.88 7.62 0.01
N ILE A 99 -3.56 7.49 -0.10
CA ILE A 99 -2.86 7.45 -1.39
C ILE A 99 -2.98 6.09 -2.09
N GLY A 100 -3.11 4.99 -1.35
CA GLY A 100 -3.26 3.65 -1.91
C GLY A 100 -4.52 3.52 -2.79
N PRO A 101 -5.72 3.81 -2.27
CA PRO A 101 -6.96 3.86 -3.04
C PRO A 101 -6.92 4.89 -4.18
N LEU A 102 -6.28 6.06 -3.96
CA LEU A 102 -6.10 7.07 -5.01
C LEU A 102 -5.30 6.50 -6.19
N GLY A 103 -4.17 5.84 -5.91
CA GLY A 103 -3.37 5.17 -6.93
C GLY A 103 -4.16 4.11 -7.70
N GLY A 104 -4.93 3.31 -6.98
CA GLY A 104 -5.87 2.35 -7.58
C GLY A 104 -6.94 3.01 -8.47
N TYR A 105 -7.44 4.18 -8.08
CA TYR A 105 -8.43 4.92 -8.86
C TYR A 105 -7.83 5.53 -10.14
N VAL A 106 -6.62 6.08 -10.08
CA VAL A 106 -5.96 6.66 -11.25
C VAL A 106 -5.69 5.59 -12.31
N ILE A 107 -5.15 4.43 -11.91
CA ILE A 107 -4.91 3.35 -12.87
C ILE A 107 -6.19 2.77 -13.44
N LYS A 108 -7.26 2.67 -12.63
CA LYS A 108 -8.59 2.27 -13.11
C LYS A 108 -9.09 3.18 -14.23
N LYS A 109 -9.00 4.51 -14.01
CA LYS A 109 -9.42 5.50 -15.01
C LYS A 109 -8.59 5.43 -16.29
N PHE A 110 -7.29 5.21 -16.16
CA PHE A 110 -6.43 4.99 -17.32
C PHE A 110 -6.85 3.74 -18.11
N ASP A 111 -7.05 2.62 -17.42
CA ASP A 111 -7.42 1.35 -18.05
C ASP A 111 -8.79 1.44 -18.75
N ASP A 112 -9.77 2.06 -18.11
CA ASP A 112 -11.09 2.28 -18.70
C ASP A 112 -11.00 3.15 -19.98
N ALA A 113 -10.08 4.11 -20.02
CA ALA A 113 -9.85 4.98 -21.19
C ALA A 113 -9.08 4.29 -22.34
N MET A 114 -8.35 3.21 -22.04
CA MET A 114 -7.49 2.49 -22.98
C MET A 114 -8.07 1.15 -23.45
N ARG A 115 -9.14 0.65 -22.81
CA ARG A 115 -9.71 -0.70 -23.06
C ARG A 115 -9.91 -1.04 -24.53
N ASP A 116 -10.46 -0.11 -25.32
CA ASP A 116 -10.77 -0.35 -26.75
C ASP A 116 -9.66 0.12 -27.70
N LYS A 117 -8.55 0.61 -27.15
CA LYS A 117 -7.43 1.18 -27.91
C LYS A 117 -6.20 0.28 -27.96
N ILE A 118 -6.19 -0.81 -27.18
CA ILE A 118 -5.05 -1.70 -27.06
C ILE A 118 -5.19 -2.85 -28.08
N PRO A 119 -4.23 -3.02 -29.00
CA PRO A 119 -4.22 -4.17 -29.90
C PRO A 119 -4.05 -5.47 -29.13
N ALA A 120 -4.74 -6.53 -29.58
CA ALA A 120 -4.58 -7.86 -29.03
C ALA A 120 -3.11 -8.30 -29.05
N GLY A 121 -2.65 -8.89 -27.94
CA GLY A 121 -1.24 -9.28 -27.75
C GLY A 121 -0.33 -8.20 -27.15
N PHE A 122 -0.74 -6.92 -27.16
CA PHE A 122 0.00 -5.82 -26.48
C PHE A 122 -0.52 -5.52 -25.07
N GLU A 123 -1.60 -6.16 -24.64
CA GLU A 123 -2.27 -5.90 -23.35
C GLU A 123 -1.32 -5.97 -22.16
N MET A 124 -0.52 -7.03 -22.04
CA MET A 124 0.39 -7.17 -20.91
C MET A 124 1.50 -6.10 -20.92
N LEU A 125 1.96 -5.69 -22.11
CA LEU A 125 2.95 -4.63 -22.28
C LEU A 125 2.38 -3.28 -21.82
N VAL A 126 1.23 -2.88 -22.38
CA VAL A 126 0.58 -1.61 -22.05
C VAL A 126 0.18 -1.58 -20.57
N ASN A 127 -0.33 -2.70 -20.04
CA ASN A 127 -0.78 -2.80 -18.65
C ASN A 127 0.37 -2.61 -17.64
N ASN A 128 1.53 -3.20 -17.91
CA ASN A 128 2.70 -3.07 -17.02
C ASN A 128 3.39 -1.72 -17.18
N PHE A 129 3.61 -1.24 -18.41
CA PHE A 129 4.24 0.06 -18.65
C PHE A 129 3.40 1.22 -18.11
N SER A 130 2.07 1.19 -18.30
CA SER A 130 1.19 2.21 -17.75
C SER A 130 1.17 2.20 -16.23
N ALA A 131 1.12 1.04 -15.59
CA ALA A 131 1.19 0.94 -14.13
C ALA A 131 2.52 1.51 -13.61
N GLY A 132 3.63 1.23 -14.29
CA GLY A 132 4.94 1.78 -13.96
C GLY A 132 5.02 3.30 -14.13
N ILE A 133 4.58 3.83 -15.27
CA ILE A 133 4.65 5.27 -15.56
C ILE A 133 3.72 6.06 -14.64
N ILE A 134 2.48 5.61 -14.47
CA ILE A 134 1.51 6.26 -13.58
C ILE A 134 1.98 6.16 -12.13
N GLY A 135 2.46 4.98 -11.71
CA GLY A 135 3.04 4.78 -10.40
C GLY A 135 4.17 5.77 -10.11
N MET A 136 5.13 5.89 -11.03
CA MET A 136 6.23 6.86 -10.92
C MET A 136 5.72 8.29 -10.72
N PHE A 137 4.78 8.78 -11.53
CA PHE A 137 4.27 10.14 -11.38
C PHE A 137 3.56 10.36 -10.04
N ILE A 138 2.77 9.38 -9.60
CA ILE A 138 2.07 9.48 -8.30
C ILE A 138 3.10 9.51 -7.17
N THR A 139 4.10 8.63 -7.19
CA THR A 139 5.16 8.58 -6.18
C THR A 139 5.96 9.88 -6.09
N LEU A 140 6.28 10.52 -7.22
CA LEU A 140 7.05 11.76 -7.21
C LEU A 140 6.25 12.98 -6.71
N LEU A 141 4.92 12.90 -6.72
CA LEU A 141 4.02 13.97 -6.28
C LEU A 141 3.46 13.76 -4.86
N ALA A 142 3.62 12.56 -4.32
CA ALA A 142 3.07 12.11 -3.04
C ALA A 142 4.04 12.40 -1.90
#